data_AF-A0A9Q1BLG5-F1
#
_entry.id   AF-A0A9Q1BLG5-F1
#
_cell.length_a   1.000
_cell.length_b   1.000
_cell.length_c   1.000
_cell.angle_alpha   90.00
_cell.angle_beta   90.00
_cell.angle_gamma   90.00
#
_symmetry.space_group_name_H-M   'P 1'
#
loop_
_entity.id
_entity.type
_entity.pdbx_description
1 polymer ?
#
loop_
_entity_poly.entity_id
_entity_poly.type
_entity_poly.pdbx_seq_one_letter_code
_entity_poly.pdbx_strand_id
1 'polypeptide(L)'
;MASRGCLIFLAILGALLVILGGILIPIGNNAIYNGVKTGTVLTPDSEAYDAWVEPPVPVYISYWVWHLKNPDQFLAGQKPVLEQKGPYTYRLD
;
A
#
# COMPACT_ATOMS: atom_id res chain seq x y z
N MET A 1 -52.08 -7.15 17.03
CA MET A 1 -52.04 -5.68 16.94
C MET A 1 -51.13 -5.17 18.05
N ALA A 2 -49.96 -4.60 17.73
CA ALA A 2 -49.02 -4.15 18.75
C ALA A 2 -49.66 -3.04 19.62
N SER A 3 -49.47 -3.08 20.93
CA SER A 3 -50.02 -2.06 21.83
C SER A 3 -49.34 -0.71 21.58
N ARG A 4 -50.07 0.39 21.75
CA ARG A 4 -49.55 1.76 21.55
C ARG A 4 -48.28 2.02 22.38
N GLY A 5 -48.19 1.43 23.57
CA GLY A 5 -46.98 1.50 24.42
C GLY A 5 -45.76 0.79 23.82
N CYS A 6 -45.95 -0.34 23.14
CA CYS A 6 -44.87 -1.06 22.46
C CYS A 6 -44.26 -0.23 21.32
N LEU A 7 -45.11 0.46 20.54
CA LEU A 7 -44.65 1.32 19.45
C LEU A 7 -43.85 2.53 19.94
N ILE A 8 -44.28 3.16 21.05
CA ILE A 8 -43.56 4.29 21.65
C ILE A 8 -42.20 3.85 22.21
N PHE A 9 -42.15 2.70 22.88
CA PHE A 9 -40.90 2.15 23.40
C PHE A 9 -39.90 1.87 22.27
N LEU A 10 -40.34 1.24 21.18
CA LEU A 10 -39.49 0.97 20.02
C LEU A 10 -38.98 2.26 19.37
N ALA A 11 -39.81 3.29 19.27
CA ALA A 11 -39.41 4.58 18.72
C ALA A 11 -38.33 5.27 19.58
N ILE A 12 -38.49 5.24 20.91
CA ILE A 12 -37.49 5.80 21.85
C ILE A 12 -36.18 5.01 21.76
N LEU A 13 -36.24 3.69 21.76
CA LEU A 13 -35.06 2.84 21.63
C LEU A 13 -34.32 3.08 20.31
N GLY A 14 -35.06 3.19 19.20
CA GLY A 14 -34.49 3.52 17.90
C GLY A 14 -33.80 4.89 17.88
N ALA A 15 -34.44 5.91 18.45
CA ALA A 15 -33.84 7.24 18.57
C ALA A 15 -32.55 7.23 19.40
N LEU A 16 -32.54 6.50 20.52
CA LEU A 16 -31.34 6.34 21.36
C LEU A 16 -30.19 5.67 20.59
N LEU A 17 -30.49 4.62 19.81
CA LEU A 17 -29.49 3.94 18.99
C LEU A 17 -28.92 4.84 17.88
N VAL A 18 -29.76 5.67 17.25
CA VAL A 18 -29.31 6.63 16.23
C VAL A 18 -28.38 7.69 16.85
N ILE A 19 -28.74 8.21 18.03
CA ILE A 19 -27.89 9.18 18.75
C ILE A 19 -26.56 8.53 19.14
N LEU A 20 -26.61 7.31 19.69
CA LEU A 20 -25.42 6.56 20.07
C LEU A 20 -24.52 6.30 18.85
N GLY A 21 -25.08 5.85 17.73
CA GLY A 21 -24.35 5.65 16.49
C GLY A 21 -23.73 6.95 15.97
N GLY A 22 -24.49 8.05 15.97
CA GLY A 22 -24.02 9.37 15.57
C GLY A 22 -22.84 9.88 16.41
N ILE A 23 -22.78 9.53 17.71
CA ILE A 23 -21.65 9.87 18.59
C ILE A 23 -20.46 8.92 18.36
N LEU A 24 -20.71 7.62 18.19
CA LEU A 24 -19.64 6.63 18.04
C LEU A 24 -18.89 6.74 16.70
N ILE A 25 -19.58 7.10 15.61
CA ILE A 25 -18.96 7.25 14.27
C ILE A 25 -17.77 8.23 14.27
N PRO A 26 -17.89 9.49 14.71
CA PRO A 26 -16.76 10.42 14.70
C PRO A 26 -15.64 10.01 15.67
N ILE A 27 -15.98 9.41 16.82
CA ILE A 27 -14.99 8.91 17.78
C ILE A 27 -14.18 7.77 17.16
N GLY A 28 -14.85 6.79 16.54
CA GLY A 28 -14.22 5.69 15.85
C GLY A 28 -13.32 6.16 14.71
N ASN A 29 -13.81 7.11 13.90
CA ASN A 29 -13.00 7.69 12.83
C ASN A 29 -11.74 8.39 13.34
N ASN A 30 -11.84 9.16 14.44
CA ASN A 30 -10.68 9.81 15.04
C ASN A 30 -9.69 8.80 15.64
N ALA A 31 -10.18 7.74 16.29
CA ALA A 31 -9.32 6.68 16.82
C ALA A 31 -8.54 5.97 15.69
N ILE A 32 -9.23 5.61 14.59
CA ILE A 32 -8.60 5.01 13.41
C ILE A 32 -7.58 5.97 12.79
N TYR A 33 -7.97 7.23 12.57
CA TYR A 33 -7.09 8.23 11.96
C TYR A 33 -5.81 8.43 12.77
N ASN A 34 -5.90 8.56 14.10
CA ASN A 34 -4.73 8.74 14.96
C ASN A 34 -3.86 7.48 15.03
N GLY A 35 -4.46 6.28 15.02
CA GLY A 35 -3.73 5.02 14.94
C GLY A 35 -2.91 4.92 13.65
N VAL A 36 -3.56 5.17 12.50
CA VAL A 36 -2.89 5.16 11.18
C VAL A 36 -1.80 6.23 11.14
N LYS A 37 -2.12 7.46 11.55
CA LYS A 37 -1.15 8.57 11.53
C LYS A 37 0.09 8.24 12.36
N THR A 38 -0.06 7.67 13.55
CA THR A 38 1.08 7.34 14.42
C THR A 38 1.92 6.21 13.83
N GLY A 39 1.29 5.16 13.27
CA GLY A 39 2.01 4.03 12.68
C GLY A 39 2.68 4.31 11.33
N THR A 40 2.23 5.34 10.59
CA THR A 40 2.70 5.63 9.21
C THR A 40 3.67 6.81 9.11
N VAL A 41 3.75 7.66 10.12
CA VAL A 41 4.74 8.75 10.15
C VAL A 41 6.14 8.16 10.35
N LEU A 42 7.14 8.66 9.62
CA LEU A 42 8.53 8.21 9.75
C LEU A 42 9.18 8.82 11.00
N THR A 43 8.86 8.28 12.16
CA THR A 43 9.52 8.58 13.43
C THR A 43 10.14 7.29 13.98
N PRO A 44 11.23 7.36 14.78
CA PRO A 44 11.94 6.16 15.24
C PRO A 44 11.11 5.17 16.07
N ASP A 45 9.93 5.58 16.52
CA ASP A 45 8.96 4.81 17.30
C ASP A 45 7.82 4.18 16.46
N SER A 46 7.81 4.38 15.13
CA SER A 46 6.77 3.86 14.25
C SER A 46 7.18 2.60 13.50
N GLU A 47 6.22 1.71 13.26
CA GLU A 47 6.44 0.48 12.47
C GLU A 47 6.87 0.79 11.01
N ALA A 48 6.36 1.90 10.45
CA ALA A 48 6.75 2.32 9.10
C ALA A 48 8.22 2.73 9.02
N TYR A 49 8.82 3.22 10.10
CA TYR A 49 10.24 3.55 10.12
C TYR A 49 11.13 2.31 10.03
N ASP A 50 10.84 1.26 10.80
CA ASP A 50 11.59 0.00 10.77
C ASP A 50 11.55 -0.63 9.38
N ALA A 51 10.37 -0.67 8.75
CA ALA A 51 10.21 -1.18 7.39
C ALA A 51 10.86 -0.30 6.31
N TRP A 52 11.08 0.99 6.59
CA TRP A 52 11.79 1.90 5.70
C TRP A 52 13.31 1.72 5.81
N VAL A 53 13.83 1.51 7.02
CA VAL A 53 15.25 1.25 7.28
C VAL A 53 15.68 -0.11 6.76
N GLU A 54 14.91 -1.15 7.10
CA GLU A 54 15.16 -2.53 6.69
C GLU A 54 13.89 -3.10 6.03
N PRO A 55 13.76 -2.98 4.71
CA PRO A 55 12.61 -3.51 3.99
C PRO A 55 12.45 -5.02 4.24
N PRO A 56 11.28 -5.50 4.66
CA PRO A 56 11.07 -6.90 5.02
C PRO A 56 11.09 -7.86 3.82
N VAL A 57 11.06 -7.31 2.60
CA VAL A 57 11.03 -8.08 1.35
C VAL A 57 12.31 -7.79 0.58
N PRO A 58 13.08 -8.82 0.17
CA PRO A 58 14.27 -8.62 -0.64
C PRO A 58 13.91 -8.03 -2.00
N VAL A 59 14.59 -6.95 -2.37
CA VAL A 59 14.43 -6.31 -3.68
C VAL A 59 15.39 -6.97 -4.66
N TYR A 60 14.96 -7.19 -5.91
CA TYR A 60 15.81 -7.71 -6.97
C TYR A 60 15.82 -6.74 -8.15
N ILE A 61 17.00 -6.47 -8.68
CA ILE A 61 17.18 -5.71 -9.92
C ILE A 61 17.75 -6.62 -11.00
N SER A 62 17.13 -6.56 -12.17
CA SER A 62 17.50 -7.40 -13.31
C SER A 62 17.91 -6.53 -14.48
N TYR A 63 19.09 -6.82 -15.05
CA TYR A 63 19.59 -6.13 -16.23
C TYR A 63 19.48 -7.01 -17.47
N TRP A 64 19.05 -6.39 -18.57
CA TRP A 64 19.15 -6.96 -19.91
C TRP A 64 20.04 -6.06 -20.75
N VAL A 65 21.03 -6.66 -21.40
CA VAL A 65 22.02 -5.96 -22.21
C VAL A 65 21.80 -6.32 -23.67
N TRP A 66 21.83 -5.33 -24.56
CA TRP A 66 21.85 -5.57 -26.00
C TRP A 66 23.30 -5.79 -26.45
N HIS A 67 23.65 -7.05 -26.68
CA HIS A 67 24.95 -7.45 -27.18
C HIS A 67 25.04 -7.23 -28.70
N LEU A 68 26.01 -6.43 -29.15
CA LEU A 68 26.27 -6.20 -30.56
C LEU A 68 27.00 -7.40 -31.17
N LYS A 69 26.34 -8.13 -32.07
CA LYS A 69 26.88 -9.34 -32.71
C LYS A 69 27.78 -9.06 -33.93
N ASN A 70 27.66 -7.87 -34.52
CA ASN A 70 28.33 -7.51 -35.76
C ASN A 70 29.20 -6.24 -35.61
N PRO A 71 30.12 -6.17 -34.64
CA PRO A 71 30.85 -4.95 -34.31
C PRO A 71 31.62 -4.37 -35.49
N ASP A 72 32.36 -5.20 -36.23
CA ASP A 72 33.18 -4.74 -37.35
C ASP A 72 32.32 -4.21 -38.51
N GLN A 73 31.22 -4.89 -38.85
CA GLN A 73 30.30 -4.42 -39.89
C GLN A 73 29.57 -3.14 -39.47
N PHE A 74 29.20 -3.05 -38.19
CA PHE A 74 28.56 -1.85 -37.65
C PHE A 74 29.51 -0.65 -37.73
N LEU A 75 30.78 -0.82 -37.37
CA LEU A 75 31.81 0.21 -37.52
C LEU A 75 32.04 0.60 -38.99
N ALA A 76 31.84 -0.34 -39.93
CA ALA A 76 31.86 -0.08 -41.37
C ALA A 76 30.57 0.57 -41.92
N GLY A 77 29.60 0.94 -41.05
CA GLY A 77 28.38 1.66 -41.43
C GLY A 77 27.15 0.77 -41.69
N GLN A 78 27.25 -0.54 -41.49
CA GLN A 78 26.08 -1.43 -41.58
C GLN A 78 25.17 -1.28 -40.34
N LYS A 79 23.93 -1.75 -40.46
CA LYS A 79 22.98 -1.74 -39.34
C LYS A 79 23.46 -2.66 -38.20
N PRO A 80 23.26 -2.29 -36.93
CA PRO A 80 23.62 -3.15 -35.80
C PRO A 80 22.70 -4.37 -35.72
N VAL A 81 23.29 -5.52 -35.44
CA VAL A 81 22.63 -6.79 -35.13
C VAL A 81 22.78 -7.00 -33.64
N LEU A 82 21.68 -6.82 -32.91
CA LEU A 82 21.66 -6.88 -31.46
C LEU A 82 21.05 -8.20 -30.99
N GLU A 83 21.61 -8.76 -29.93
CA GLU A 83 21.10 -9.92 -29.21
C GLU A 83 20.86 -9.52 -27.75
N GLN A 84 19.65 -9.74 -27.25
CA GLN A 84 19.35 -9.49 -25.84
C GLN A 84 20.01 -10.56 -24.98
N LYS A 85 20.78 -10.16 -23.97
CA LYS A 85 21.36 -11.05 -22.95
C LYS A 85 20.88 -10.66 -21.57
N GLY A 86 20.44 -11.64 -20.79
CA GLY A 86 19.91 -11.46 -19.45
C GLY A 86 18.83 -12.50 -19.11
N PRO A 87 18.18 -12.38 -17.94
CA PRO A 87 18.45 -11.37 -16.91
C PRO A 87 19.77 -11.63 -16.16
N TYR A 88 20.50 -10.56 -15.89
CA TYR A 88 21.52 -10.53 -14.85
C TYR A 88 20.89 -9.96 -13.59
N THR A 89 20.43 -10.85 -12.71
CA THR A 89 19.66 -10.50 -11.50
C THR A 89 20.56 -10.36 -10.29
N TYR A 90 20.44 -9.24 -9.58
CA TYR A 90 21.10 -8.98 -8.31
C TYR A 90 20.05 -8.76 -7.23
N ARG A 91 20.31 -9.29 -6.03
CA ARG A 91 19.55 -8.93 -4.84
C ARG A 91 20.11 -7.61 -4.30
N LEU A 92 19.22 -6.68 -3.99
CA LEU A 92 19.51 -5.42 -3.32
C LEU A 92 19.35 -5.69 -1.81
N ASP A 93 20.43 -6.14 -1.18
CA ASP A 93 20.55 -6.36 0.26
C ASP A 93 21.95 -5.96 0.75
#